data_AF-A0A212CX28-F1
#
_entry.id   AF-A0A212CX28-F1
#
_cell.length_a   1.000
_cell.length_b   1.000
_cell.length_c   1.000
_cell.angle_alpha   90.00
_cell.angle_beta   90.00
_cell.angle_gamma   90.00
#
_symmetry.space_group_name_H-M   'P 1'
#
loop_
_entity.id
_entity.type
_entity.pdbx_description
1 polymer ?
#
loop_
_entity_poly.entity_id
_entity_poly.type
_entity_poly.pdbx_seq_one_letter_code
_entity_poly.pdbx_strand_id
1 'polypeptide(L)'
;FVCAQLPNPVLESISVIDTPGILSGEKQRISRGYDFAAVLEWFAERVDRIILLFDAHKLDISDEFSEVIKALKNHEDKMRVVLNKADQIETQQLMRVYGALMWSLGKIVNTPEVIRVYIGSFWSHPLLIPDNRKLFEAEEQDLFRDIQSLPRNAALRKLNDLIKRARLAKVHAYIISSLKKEMPSMFGKDNKKKELVNNLAEIYGQIEREHQISPGDFPNLKRM
;
A
#
# COMPACT_ATOMS: atom_id res chain seq x y z
N PHE A 1 1.12 -19.76 -6.69
CA PHE A 1 0.37 -18.82 -7.55
C PHE A 1 -0.40 -19.60 -8.58
N VAL A 2 -1.60 -19.16 -8.92
CA VAL A 2 -2.40 -19.68 -10.05
C VAL A 2 -2.47 -18.58 -11.09
N CYS A 3 -2.35 -18.92 -12.37
CA CYS A 3 -2.45 -17.98 -13.48
C CYS A 3 -3.65 -18.39 -14.35
N ALA A 4 -4.65 -17.50 -14.45
CA ALA A 4 -5.76 -17.64 -15.38
C ALA A 4 -5.47 -16.79 -16.62
N GLN A 5 -5.70 -17.36 -17.81
CA GLN A 5 -5.53 -16.68 -19.09
C GLN A 5 -6.81 -16.81 -19.90
N LEU A 6 -7.24 -15.71 -20.52
CA LEU A 6 -8.37 -15.69 -21.43
C LEU A 6 -8.19 -14.61 -22.51
N PRO A 7 -8.73 -14.81 -23.71
CA PRO A 7 -8.72 -13.78 -24.74
C PRO A 7 -9.72 -12.67 -24.35
N ASN A 8 -9.20 -11.52 -23.91
CA ASN A 8 -10.01 -10.36 -23.55
C ASN A 8 -9.24 -9.06 -23.86
N PRO A 9 -9.85 -8.07 -24.56
CA PRO A 9 -9.18 -6.81 -24.91
C PRO A 9 -8.62 -6.02 -23.71
N VAL A 10 -9.24 -6.14 -22.53
CA VAL A 10 -8.72 -5.52 -21.30
C VAL A 10 -7.36 -6.13 -20.93
N LEU A 11 -7.22 -7.45 -21.09
CA LEU A 11 -6.01 -8.19 -20.74
C LEU A 11 -4.86 -7.97 -21.72
N GLU A 12 -5.13 -7.43 -22.91
CA GLU A 12 -4.10 -6.97 -23.84
C GLU A 12 -3.40 -5.70 -23.32
N SER A 13 -4.09 -4.90 -22.50
CA SER A 13 -3.58 -3.62 -21.99
C SER A 13 -3.08 -3.68 -20.55
N ILE A 14 -3.72 -4.49 -19.70
CA ILE A 14 -3.39 -4.60 -18.27
C ILE A 14 -3.48 -6.05 -17.80
N SER A 15 -2.86 -6.36 -16.67
CA SER A 15 -3.06 -7.64 -15.98
C SER A 15 -3.62 -7.37 -14.58
N VAL A 16 -4.55 -8.20 -14.13
CA VAL A 16 -5.19 -8.08 -12.81
C VAL A 16 -4.68 -9.20 -11.91
N ILE A 17 -4.32 -8.85 -10.68
CA ILE A 17 -3.89 -9.79 -9.66
C ILE A 17 -4.97 -9.80 -8.59
N ASP A 18 -5.68 -10.91 -8.49
CA ASP A 18 -6.61 -11.14 -7.38
C ASP A 18 -5.84 -11.75 -6.19
N THR A 19 -6.14 -11.25 -5.00
CA THR A 19 -5.44 -11.62 -3.76
C THR A 19 -6.39 -12.35 -2.82
N PRO A 20 -5.90 -13.30 -2.00
CA PRO A 20 -6.71 -13.89 -0.94
C PRO A 20 -7.33 -12.82 -0.06
N GLY A 21 -8.59 -13.01 0.35
CA GLY A 21 -9.29 -12.09 1.23
C GLY A 21 -8.51 -11.78 2.51
N ILE A 22 -8.58 -10.53 2.95
CA ILE A 22 -8.06 -10.13 4.27
C ILE A 22 -9.06 -10.64 5.30
N LEU A 23 -8.55 -11.38 6.27
CA LEU A 23 -9.35 -12.14 7.19
C LEU A 23 -9.61 -11.29 8.44
N SER A 24 -10.84 -11.28 8.91
CA SER A 24 -11.22 -10.65 10.17
C SER A 24 -11.01 -11.66 11.32
N GLY A 25 -9.91 -11.52 12.08
CA GLY A 25 -9.71 -12.22 13.37
C GLY A 25 -8.34 -12.89 13.57
N GLU A 26 -7.84 -12.85 14.82
CA GLU A 26 -6.49 -13.32 15.21
C GLU A 26 -6.21 -14.80 14.87
N LYS A 27 -7.21 -15.69 14.99
CA LYS A 27 -7.04 -17.13 14.74
C LYS A 27 -6.64 -17.46 13.31
N GLN A 28 -6.96 -16.60 12.35
CA GLN A 28 -6.65 -16.81 10.94
C GLN A 28 -5.30 -16.21 10.52
N ARG A 29 -4.81 -15.17 11.24
CA ARG A 29 -3.49 -14.55 11.02
C ARG A 29 -2.34 -15.57 11.20
N ILE A 30 -2.47 -16.46 12.19
CA ILE A 30 -1.48 -17.51 12.51
C ILE A 30 -1.51 -18.66 11.46
N SER A 31 -2.60 -18.78 10.69
CA SER A 31 -2.90 -19.97 9.87
C SER A 31 -2.47 -19.87 8.39
N ARG A 32 -2.04 -18.70 7.90
CA ARG A 32 -1.71 -18.54 6.46
C ARG A 32 -0.46 -19.32 6.04
N GLY A 33 0.49 -19.54 6.95
CA GLY A 33 1.75 -20.22 6.65
C GLY A 33 2.77 -19.41 5.85
N TYR A 34 2.50 -18.11 5.63
CA TYR A 34 3.40 -17.15 4.98
C TYR A 34 3.13 -15.73 5.48
N ASP A 35 4.10 -14.83 5.28
CA ASP A 35 3.96 -13.40 5.62
C ASP A 35 3.14 -12.67 4.55
N PHE A 36 1.87 -12.46 4.82
CA PHE A 36 0.93 -11.82 3.89
C PHE A 36 1.27 -10.34 3.64
N ALA A 37 1.69 -9.61 4.68
CA ALA A 37 2.03 -8.19 4.56
C ALA A 37 3.28 -8.00 3.68
N ALA A 38 4.31 -8.85 3.87
CA ALA A 38 5.51 -8.80 3.04
C ALA A 38 5.24 -9.12 1.56
N VAL A 39 4.32 -10.06 1.27
CA VAL A 39 3.93 -10.36 -0.11
C VAL A 39 3.22 -9.16 -0.75
N LEU A 40 2.33 -8.49 -0.02
CA LEU A 40 1.66 -7.29 -0.53
C LEU A 40 2.61 -6.11 -0.72
N GLU A 41 3.57 -5.91 0.19
CA GLU A 41 4.65 -4.94 0.02
C GLU A 41 5.46 -5.23 -1.26
N TRP A 42 5.81 -6.50 -1.51
CA TRP A 42 6.50 -6.91 -2.73
C TRP A 42 5.70 -6.62 -4.01
N PHE A 43 4.37 -6.81 -3.97
CA PHE A 43 3.52 -6.40 -5.08
C PHE A 43 3.47 -4.88 -5.22
N ALA A 44 3.34 -4.12 -4.13
CA ALA A 44 3.24 -2.66 -4.15
C ALA A 44 4.43 -1.97 -4.85
N GLU A 45 5.62 -2.54 -4.72
CA GLU A 45 6.83 -2.10 -5.42
C GLU A 45 6.75 -2.25 -6.95
N ARG A 46 5.91 -3.15 -7.47
CA ARG A 46 5.88 -3.58 -8.88
C ARG A 46 4.59 -3.26 -9.60
N VAL A 47 3.49 -3.17 -8.86
CA VAL A 47 2.19 -2.88 -9.45
C VAL A 47 2.04 -1.40 -9.75
N ASP A 48 1.16 -1.18 -10.70
CA ASP A 48 0.77 0.12 -11.22
C ASP A 48 -0.28 0.80 -10.33
N ARG A 49 -1.23 0.03 -9.81
CA ARG A 49 -2.41 0.51 -9.08
C ARG A 49 -2.80 -0.54 -8.04
N ILE A 50 -3.19 -0.08 -6.86
CA ILE A 50 -3.67 -0.93 -5.76
C ILE A 50 -5.10 -0.52 -5.47
N ILE A 51 -6.04 -1.47 -5.57
CA ILE A 51 -7.46 -1.23 -5.29
C ILE A 51 -7.82 -1.90 -3.96
N LEU A 52 -8.19 -1.09 -2.97
CA LEU A 52 -8.70 -1.55 -1.69
C LEU A 52 -10.23 -1.54 -1.71
N LEU A 53 -10.84 -2.71 -1.60
CA LEU A 53 -12.29 -2.86 -1.60
C LEU A 53 -12.83 -2.87 -0.17
N PHE A 54 -13.86 -2.06 0.09
CA PHE A 54 -14.66 -2.08 1.32
C PHE A 54 -16.12 -2.32 0.97
N ASP A 55 -16.83 -3.06 1.82
CA ASP A 55 -18.26 -3.29 1.69
C ASP A 55 -19.02 -2.21 2.49
N ALA A 56 -19.89 -1.45 1.83
CA ALA A 56 -20.65 -0.39 2.47
C ALA A 56 -21.65 -0.91 3.52
N HIS A 57 -22.16 -2.13 3.35
CA HIS A 57 -23.11 -2.75 4.26
C HIS A 57 -22.41 -3.31 5.52
N LYS A 58 -21.16 -3.78 5.37
CA LYS A 58 -20.36 -4.38 6.45
C LYS A 58 -18.97 -3.77 6.53
N LEU A 59 -18.91 -2.46 6.77
CA LEU A 59 -17.65 -1.79 6.94
C LEU A 59 -16.96 -2.31 8.21
N ASP A 60 -15.88 -3.06 8.02
CA ASP A 60 -14.98 -3.51 9.08
C ASP A 60 -13.54 -3.32 8.62
N ILE A 61 -12.73 -2.66 9.47
CA ILE A 61 -11.32 -2.41 9.23
C ILE A 61 -10.57 -3.16 10.32
N SER A 62 -10.26 -4.42 10.04
CA SER A 62 -9.58 -5.30 10.97
C SER A 62 -8.13 -4.87 11.25
N ASP A 63 -7.53 -5.41 12.30
CA ASP A 63 -6.12 -5.20 12.61
C ASP A 63 -5.18 -5.73 11.52
N GLU A 64 -5.55 -6.83 10.83
CA GLU A 64 -4.82 -7.35 9.68
C GLU A 64 -4.88 -6.36 8.51
N PHE A 65 -6.07 -5.82 8.22
CA PHE A 65 -6.23 -4.81 7.17
C PHE A 65 -5.41 -3.55 7.48
N SER A 66 -5.43 -3.11 8.73
CA SER A 66 -4.64 -1.96 9.19
C SER A 66 -3.13 -2.18 9.04
N GLU A 67 -2.64 -3.40 9.31
CA GLU A 67 -1.24 -3.76 9.09
C GLU A 67 -0.88 -3.76 7.60
N VAL A 68 -1.78 -4.27 6.74
CA VAL A 68 -1.61 -4.24 5.28
C VAL A 68 -1.51 -2.81 4.78
N ILE A 69 -2.43 -1.91 5.17
CA ILE A 69 -2.35 -0.49 4.77
C ILE A 69 -1.01 0.12 5.23
N LYS A 70 -0.56 -0.17 6.46
CA LYS A 70 0.73 0.32 6.96
C LYS A 70 1.93 -0.20 6.16
N ALA A 71 1.87 -1.43 5.67
CA ALA A 71 2.89 -1.98 4.76
C ALA A 71 2.90 -1.25 3.40
N LEU A 72 1.77 -0.67 3.00
CA LEU A 72 1.62 0.07 1.74
C LEU A 72 1.94 1.58 1.84
N LYS A 73 2.33 2.10 3.01
CA LYS A 73 2.52 3.55 3.28
C LYS A 73 3.45 4.30 2.31
N ASN A 74 4.39 3.60 1.66
CA ASN A 74 5.31 4.24 0.70
C ASN A 74 4.78 4.26 -0.75
N HIS A 75 3.57 3.72 -0.94
CA HIS A 75 2.90 3.50 -2.21
C HIS A 75 1.46 4.07 -2.20
N GLU A 76 1.19 5.04 -1.33
CA GLU A 76 -0.10 5.72 -1.19
C GLU A 76 -0.59 6.33 -2.52
N ASP A 77 0.32 6.83 -3.35
CA ASP A 77 0.05 7.39 -4.67
C ASP A 77 -0.60 6.36 -5.62
N LYS A 78 -0.29 5.07 -5.40
CA LYS A 78 -0.82 3.93 -6.15
C LYS A 78 -2.17 3.46 -5.60
N MET A 79 -2.55 3.84 -4.38
CA MET A 79 -3.75 3.35 -3.72
C MET A 79 -5.02 4.05 -4.22
N ARG A 80 -6.06 3.26 -4.45
CA ARG A 80 -7.44 3.70 -4.65
C ARG A 80 -8.34 2.87 -3.77
N VAL A 81 -9.32 3.52 -3.17
CA VAL A 81 -10.29 2.85 -2.32
C VAL A 81 -11.60 2.76 -3.08
N VAL A 82 -12.30 1.63 -2.95
CA VAL A 82 -13.61 1.43 -3.54
C VAL A 82 -14.56 1.03 -2.42
N LEU A 83 -15.56 1.87 -2.18
CA LEU A 83 -16.67 1.56 -1.28
C LEU A 83 -17.78 0.89 -2.10
N ASN A 84 -17.72 -0.44 -2.14
CA ASN A 84 -18.58 -1.30 -2.95
C ASN A 84 -19.93 -1.59 -2.25
N LYS A 85 -20.92 -2.04 -3.03
CA LYS A 85 -22.27 -2.37 -2.56
C LYS A 85 -22.99 -1.19 -1.88
N ALA A 86 -22.67 0.03 -2.32
CA ALA A 86 -23.25 1.26 -1.78
C ALA A 86 -24.77 1.37 -2.00
N ASP A 87 -25.32 0.64 -2.97
CA ASP A 87 -26.76 0.53 -3.23
C ASP A 87 -27.55 -0.29 -2.21
N GLN A 88 -26.89 -0.97 -1.27
CA GLN A 88 -27.55 -1.79 -0.24
C GLN A 88 -27.94 -1.01 1.01
N ILE A 89 -27.60 0.27 1.07
CA ILE A 89 -27.85 1.15 2.22
C ILE A 89 -28.42 2.49 1.75
N GLU A 90 -29.20 3.13 2.60
CA GLU A 90 -29.79 4.44 2.31
C GLU A 90 -28.72 5.55 2.28
N THR A 91 -29.02 6.65 1.60
CA THR A 91 -28.10 7.80 1.44
C THR A 91 -27.53 8.32 2.76
N GLN A 92 -28.34 8.42 3.82
CA GLN A 92 -27.86 8.89 5.12
C GLN A 92 -26.86 7.90 5.75
N GLN A 93 -27.15 6.60 5.66
CA GLN A 93 -26.25 5.56 6.16
C GLN A 93 -24.95 5.54 5.34
N LEU A 94 -25.03 5.69 4.01
CA LEU A 94 -23.88 5.79 3.13
C LEU A 94 -22.93 6.92 3.54
N MET A 95 -23.45 8.10 3.86
CA MET A 95 -22.62 9.22 4.33
C MET A 95 -21.93 8.92 5.66
N ARG A 96 -22.60 8.20 6.58
CA ARG A 96 -22.01 7.77 7.86
C ARG A 96 -20.89 6.75 7.65
N VAL A 97 -21.13 5.76 6.79
CA VAL A 97 -20.15 4.72 6.45
C VAL A 97 -18.94 5.34 5.75
N TYR A 98 -19.16 6.23 4.78
CA TYR A 98 -18.10 6.96 4.11
C TYR A 98 -17.27 7.79 5.10
N GLY A 99 -17.92 8.54 5.98
CA GLY A 99 -17.24 9.30 7.03
C GLY A 99 -16.39 8.42 7.96
N ALA A 100 -16.93 7.27 8.39
CA ALA A 100 -16.22 6.30 9.22
C ALA A 100 -14.99 5.70 8.51
N LEU A 101 -15.14 5.35 7.22
CA LEU A 101 -14.04 4.86 6.39
C LEU A 101 -12.91 5.89 6.29
N MET A 102 -13.25 7.14 5.93
CA MET A 102 -12.27 8.21 5.78
C MET A 102 -11.54 8.52 7.09
N TRP A 103 -12.27 8.54 8.21
CA TRP A 103 -11.69 8.73 9.54
C TRP A 103 -10.68 7.63 9.88
N SER A 104 -11.03 6.37 9.63
CA SER A 104 -10.13 5.24 9.90
C SER A 104 -8.92 5.24 8.97
N LEU A 105 -9.09 5.49 7.68
CA LEU A 105 -7.97 5.60 6.74
C LEU A 105 -7.02 6.73 7.14
N GLY A 106 -7.54 7.90 7.53
CA GLY A 106 -6.73 9.03 7.98
C GLY A 106 -5.87 8.69 9.20
N LYS A 107 -6.38 7.88 10.14
CA LYS A 107 -5.59 7.39 11.29
C LYS A 107 -4.47 6.42 10.92
N ILE A 108 -4.63 5.66 9.83
CA ILE A 108 -3.71 4.58 9.47
C ILE A 108 -2.61 5.06 8.51
N VAL A 109 -2.99 5.82 7.48
CA VAL A 109 -2.10 6.22 6.39
C VAL A 109 -1.17 7.36 6.84
N ASN A 110 -1.57 8.19 7.80
CA ASN A 110 -0.72 9.24 8.40
C ASN A 110 -0.03 10.14 7.36
N THR A 111 -0.75 10.47 6.30
CA THR A 111 -0.34 11.38 5.23
C THR A 111 -1.37 12.52 5.14
N PRO A 112 -0.95 13.76 4.81
CA PRO A 112 -1.90 14.85 4.60
C PRO A 112 -2.73 14.67 3.32
N GLU A 113 -2.30 13.80 2.40
CA GLU A 113 -2.99 13.53 1.14
C GLU A 113 -4.20 12.61 1.33
N VAL A 114 -5.35 13.03 0.79
CA VAL A 114 -6.58 12.24 0.91
C VAL A 114 -6.65 11.21 -0.20
N ILE A 115 -6.74 9.92 0.16
CA ILE A 115 -6.90 8.84 -0.82
C ILE A 115 -8.27 8.96 -1.50
N ARG A 116 -8.29 8.87 -2.83
CA ARG A 116 -9.52 8.84 -3.63
C ARG A 116 -10.33 7.56 -3.33
N VAL A 117 -11.56 7.74 -2.89
CA VAL A 117 -12.56 6.69 -2.69
C VAL A 117 -13.57 6.73 -3.82
N TYR A 118 -13.79 5.63 -4.53
CA TYR A 118 -14.87 5.46 -5.51
C TYR A 118 -16.07 4.80 -4.86
N ILE A 119 -17.25 5.41 -4.94
CA ILE A 119 -18.47 4.91 -4.28
C ILE A 119 -19.40 4.30 -5.32
N GLY A 120 -19.79 3.05 -5.14
CA GLY A 120 -20.71 2.42 -6.09
C GLY A 120 -21.00 0.95 -5.80
N SER A 121 -21.60 0.29 -6.79
CA SER A 121 -21.87 -1.14 -6.77
C SER A 121 -21.38 -1.75 -8.07
N PHE A 122 -20.17 -2.30 -8.02
CA PHE A 122 -19.39 -2.72 -9.17
C PHE A 122 -19.77 -4.12 -9.63
N TRP A 123 -20.99 -4.25 -10.15
CA TRP A 123 -21.57 -5.49 -10.64
C TRP A 123 -22.60 -5.22 -11.76
N SER A 124 -23.00 -6.26 -12.48
CA SER A 124 -23.96 -6.15 -13.58
C SER A 124 -25.43 -6.26 -13.15
N HIS A 125 -25.73 -6.26 -11.85
CA HIS A 125 -27.09 -6.41 -11.33
C HIS A 125 -27.79 -5.05 -11.16
N PRO A 126 -29.13 -5.00 -11.22
CA PRO A 126 -29.87 -3.79 -10.90
C PRO A 126 -29.57 -3.29 -9.48
N LEU A 127 -29.56 -1.96 -9.30
CA LEU A 127 -29.40 -1.34 -7.99
C LEU A 127 -30.58 -1.69 -7.07
N LEU A 128 -30.29 -2.05 -5.82
CA LEU A 128 -31.32 -2.27 -4.80
C LEU A 128 -31.98 -0.94 -4.40
N ILE A 129 -31.18 0.07 -4.05
CA ILE A 129 -31.63 1.43 -3.75
C ILE A 129 -31.06 2.39 -4.81
N PRO A 130 -31.87 2.87 -5.77
CA PRO A 130 -31.39 3.64 -6.91
C PRO A 130 -31.21 5.15 -6.65
N ASP A 131 -31.48 5.63 -5.44
CA ASP A 131 -31.48 7.05 -5.06
C ASP A 131 -30.19 7.79 -5.48
N ASN A 132 -29.04 7.13 -5.35
CA ASN A 132 -27.73 7.68 -5.68
C ASN A 132 -27.17 7.19 -7.03
N ARG A 133 -28.00 6.68 -7.93
CA ARG A 133 -27.56 6.09 -9.22
C ARG A 133 -26.57 6.98 -9.98
N LYS A 134 -26.88 8.28 -10.12
CA LYS A 134 -26.03 9.24 -10.84
C LYS A 134 -24.63 9.36 -10.23
N LEU A 135 -24.53 9.30 -8.90
CA LEU A 135 -23.25 9.29 -8.19
C LEU A 135 -22.49 8.01 -8.52
N PHE A 136 -23.13 6.84 -8.38
CA PHE A 136 -22.49 5.55 -8.61
C PHE A 136 -21.95 5.42 -10.04
N GLU A 137 -22.73 5.82 -11.04
CA GLU A 137 -22.31 5.80 -12.46
C GLU A 137 -21.14 6.77 -12.73
N ALA A 138 -21.15 7.96 -12.12
CA ALA A 138 -20.06 8.92 -12.27
C ALA A 138 -18.76 8.41 -11.62
N GLU A 139 -18.85 7.83 -10.42
CA GLU A 139 -17.71 7.26 -9.70
C GLU A 139 -17.13 6.02 -10.40
N GLU A 140 -18.00 5.19 -11.00
CA GLU A 140 -17.60 4.06 -11.83
C GLU A 140 -16.82 4.53 -13.07
N GLN A 141 -17.34 5.54 -13.78
CA GLN A 141 -16.65 6.13 -14.93
C GLN A 141 -15.30 6.75 -14.54
N ASP A 142 -15.21 7.40 -13.38
CA ASP A 142 -13.94 7.93 -12.86
C ASP A 142 -12.93 6.82 -12.59
N LEU A 143 -13.35 5.70 -11.98
CA LEU A 143 -12.48 4.55 -11.75
C LEU A 143 -12.01 3.94 -13.08
N PHE A 144 -12.92 3.76 -14.05
CA PHE A 144 -12.56 3.23 -15.36
C PHE A 144 -11.58 4.13 -16.10
N ARG A 145 -11.74 5.45 -16.03
CA ARG A 145 -10.79 6.40 -16.61
C ARG A 145 -9.42 6.31 -15.94
N ASP A 146 -9.36 6.18 -14.61
CA ASP A 146 -8.09 5.99 -13.88
C ASP A 146 -7.39 4.70 -14.35
N ILE A 147 -8.10 3.58 -14.41
CA ILE A 147 -7.56 2.28 -14.86
C ILE A 147 -7.13 2.33 -16.34
N GLN A 148 -7.93 2.92 -17.22
CA GLN A 148 -7.61 3.04 -18.64
C GLN A 148 -6.38 3.93 -18.89
N SER A 149 -6.06 4.84 -17.97
CA SER A 149 -4.87 5.69 -18.07
C SER A 149 -3.56 4.97 -17.75
N LEU A 150 -3.60 3.79 -17.08
CA LEU A 150 -2.42 3.10 -16.57
C LEU A 150 -1.37 2.79 -17.66
N PRO A 151 -1.72 2.24 -18.84
CA PRO A 151 -0.73 1.93 -19.87
C PRO A 151 0.01 3.18 -20.38
N ARG A 152 -0.70 4.31 -20.54
CA ARG A 152 -0.11 5.58 -20.97
C ARG A 152 0.86 6.15 -19.95
N ASN A 153 0.54 5.97 -18.66
CA ASN A 153 1.33 6.48 -17.55
C ASN A 153 2.38 5.48 -17.04
N ALA A 154 2.55 4.32 -17.70
CA ALA A 154 3.44 3.26 -17.23
C ALA A 154 4.91 3.69 -17.24
N ALA A 155 5.36 4.41 -18.27
CA ALA A 155 6.75 4.85 -18.38
C ALA A 155 7.15 5.80 -17.24
N LEU A 156 6.32 6.81 -16.96
CA LEU A 156 6.55 7.77 -15.87
C LEU A 156 6.57 7.08 -14.49
N ARG A 157 5.68 6.10 -14.27
CA ARG A 157 5.65 5.37 -13.00
C ARG A 157 6.85 4.46 -12.81
N LYS A 158 7.27 3.75 -13.87
CA LYS A 158 8.52 2.97 -13.85
C LYS A 158 9.73 3.85 -13.54
N LEU A 159 9.76 5.07 -14.08
CA LEU A 159 10.79 6.06 -13.76
C LEU A 159 10.75 6.48 -12.29
N ASN A 160 9.57 6.77 -11.73
CA ASN A 160 9.41 7.13 -10.32
C ASN A 160 9.82 5.98 -9.39
N ASP A 161 9.43 4.74 -9.68
CA ASP A 161 9.82 3.57 -8.91
C ASP A 161 11.35 3.32 -8.98
N LEU A 162 11.95 3.55 -10.14
CA LEU A 162 13.41 3.49 -10.30
C LEU A 162 14.11 4.56 -9.44
N ILE A 163 13.59 5.78 -9.39
CA ILE A 163 14.11 6.85 -8.52
C ILE A 163 14.00 6.46 -7.04
N LYS A 164 12.83 5.99 -6.60
CA LYS A 164 12.61 5.51 -5.22
C LYS A 164 13.63 4.42 -4.87
N ARG A 165 13.82 3.44 -5.75
CA ARG A 165 14.80 2.35 -5.56
C ARG A 165 16.25 2.83 -5.53
N ALA A 166 16.62 3.77 -6.40
CA ALA A 166 17.96 4.35 -6.43
C ALA A 166 18.29 5.09 -5.11
N ARG A 167 17.32 5.81 -4.55
CA ARG A 167 17.46 6.47 -3.23
C ARG A 167 17.68 5.46 -2.13
N LEU A 168 16.82 4.43 -2.05
CA LEU A 168 16.94 3.37 -1.04
C LEU A 168 18.30 2.65 -1.13
N ALA A 169 18.75 2.31 -2.36
CA ALA A 169 20.05 1.68 -2.57
C ALA A 169 21.22 2.58 -2.14
N LYS A 170 21.14 3.89 -2.44
CA LYS A 170 22.12 4.87 -2.01
C LYS A 170 22.20 4.96 -0.48
N VAL A 171 21.05 5.05 0.20
CA VAL A 171 20.99 5.09 1.67
C VAL A 171 21.57 3.81 2.27
N HIS A 172 21.21 2.66 1.73
CA HIS A 172 21.75 1.38 2.18
C HIS A 172 23.28 1.32 2.03
N ALA A 173 23.83 1.83 0.93
CA ALA A 173 25.28 1.91 0.73
C ALA A 173 25.96 2.80 1.79
N TYR A 174 25.37 3.95 2.14
CA TYR A 174 25.90 4.80 3.23
C TYR A 174 25.86 4.09 4.58
N ILE A 175 24.75 3.41 4.92
CA ILE A 175 24.63 2.65 6.17
C ILE A 175 25.75 1.61 6.27
N ILE A 176 25.91 0.78 5.25
CA ILE A 176 26.94 -0.28 5.24
C ILE A 176 28.35 0.33 5.27
N SER A 177 28.59 1.44 4.56
CA SER A 177 29.87 2.13 4.58
C SER A 177 30.22 2.67 5.96
N SER A 178 29.27 3.32 6.65
CA SER A 178 29.45 3.84 8.01
C SER A 178 29.72 2.72 9.01
N LEU A 179 28.92 1.64 8.96
CA LEU A 179 29.12 0.46 9.79
C LEU A 179 30.51 -0.15 9.54
N LYS A 180 30.93 -0.27 8.28
CA LYS A 180 32.24 -0.84 7.92
C LYS A 180 33.39 0.04 8.43
N LYS A 181 33.24 1.36 8.41
CA LYS A 181 34.24 2.33 8.90
C LYS A 181 34.47 2.20 10.41
N GLU A 182 33.43 1.88 11.17
CA GLU A 182 33.51 1.71 12.64
C GLU A 182 33.95 0.31 13.09
N MET A 183 33.96 -0.67 12.19
CA MET A 183 34.33 -2.05 12.54
C MET A 183 35.85 -2.21 12.73
N PRO A 184 36.31 -2.83 13.84
CA PRO A 184 37.72 -3.06 14.08
C PRO A 184 38.30 -4.13 13.14
N SER A 185 39.56 -3.98 12.75
CA SER A 185 40.22 -4.87 11.78
C SER A 185 40.53 -6.26 12.34
N MET A 186 40.90 -6.36 13.63
CA MET A 186 41.45 -7.60 14.21
C MET A 186 40.59 -8.21 15.33
N PHE A 187 40.37 -7.51 16.45
CA PHE A 187 39.68 -8.06 17.63
C PHE A 187 38.43 -7.27 18.02
N GLY A 188 37.50 -7.89 18.75
CA GLY A 188 36.31 -7.21 19.29
C GLY A 188 35.16 -6.99 18.30
N LYS A 189 35.19 -7.64 17.14
CA LYS A 189 34.19 -7.48 16.07
C LYS A 189 32.75 -7.76 16.54
N ASP A 190 32.54 -8.82 17.33
CA ASP A 190 31.20 -9.21 17.77
C ASP A 190 30.60 -8.20 18.76
N ASN A 191 31.42 -7.71 19.70
CA ASN A 191 30.98 -6.68 20.65
C ASN A 191 30.68 -5.37 19.93
N LYS A 192 31.57 -4.93 19.02
CA LYS A 192 31.33 -3.72 18.23
C LYS A 192 30.12 -3.86 17.32
N LYS A 193 29.88 -5.02 16.71
CA LYS A 193 28.67 -5.29 15.92
C LYS A 193 27.40 -5.11 16.76
N LYS A 194 27.35 -5.67 17.98
CA LYS A 194 26.19 -5.52 18.88
C LYS A 194 25.96 -4.05 19.25
N GLU A 195 27.04 -3.34 19.57
CA GLU A 195 27.01 -1.90 19.85
C GLU A 195 26.45 -1.09 18.66
N LEU A 196 26.97 -1.34 17.44
CA LEU A 196 26.53 -0.67 16.22
C LEU A 196 25.05 -0.94 15.88
N VAL A 197 24.58 -2.17 16.07
CA VAL A 197 23.17 -2.52 15.87
C VAL A 197 22.28 -1.79 16.89
N ASN A 198 22.70 -1.73 18.15
CA ASN A 198 21.95 -1.01 19.19
C ASN A 198 21.91 0.51 18.92
N ASN A 199 22.98 1.06 18.32
CA ASN A 199 23.10 2.48 18.03
C ASN A 199 22.69 2.85 16.58
N LEU A 200 22.04 1.93 15.84
CA LEU A 200 21.71 2.12 14.43
C LEU A 200 20.84 3.38 14.19
N ALA A 201 19.97 3.73 15.13
CA ALA A 201 19.16 4.94 15.07
C ALA A 201 20.01 6.23 15.07
N GLU A 202 21.09 6.26 15.85
CA GLU A 202 22.02 7.40 15.88
C GLU A 202 22.83 7.48 14.58
N ILE A 203 23.24 6.33 14.04
CA ILE A 203 23.94 6.23 12.76
C ILE A 203 23.04 6.78 11.63
N TYR A 204 21.74 6.47 11.65
CA TYR A 204 20.80 7.04 10.69
C TYR A 204 20.74 8.56 10.80
N GLY A 205 20.59 9.10 12.01
CA GLY A 205 20.56 10.56 12.22
C GLY A 205 21.88 11.27 11.88
N GLN A 206 23.01 10.57 11.91
CA GLN A 206 24.28 11.10 11.39
C GLN A 206 24.29 11.13 9.86
N ILE A 207 23.95 10.01 9.21
CA ILE A 207 23.88 9.90 7.74
C ILE A 207 22.88 10.92 7.17
N GLU A 208 21.75 11.10 7.84
CA GLU A 208 20.72 12.08 7.48
C GLU A 208 21.30 13.50 7.40
N ARG A 209 22.01 13.93 8.43
CA ARG A 209 22.63 15.27 8.51
C ARG A 209 23.81 15.43 7.56
N GLU A 210 24.68 14.43 7.48
CA GLU A 210 25.91 14.48 6.68
C GLU A 210 25.61 14.50 5.17
N HIS A 211 24.62 13.72 4.73
CA HIS A 211 24.28 13.56 3.32
C HIS A 211 22.98 14.26 2.90
N GLN A 212 22.32 14.99 3.81
CA GLN A 212 21.06 15.72 3.58
C GLN A 212 19.96 14.82 2.98
N ILE A 213 19.76 13.67 3.60
CA ILE A 213 18.80 12.65 3.15
C ILE A 213 17.50 12.81 3.92
N SER A 214 16.35 12.61 3.28
CA SER A 214 15.06 12.63 3.99
C SER A 214 14.91 11.40 4.89
N PRO A 215 14.36 11.52 6.11
CA PRO A 215 14.03 10.37 6.96
C PRO A 215 13.21 9.28 6.28
N GLY A 216 12.35 9.66 5.32
CA GLY A 216 11.50 8.73 4.58
C GLY A 216 12.25 7.79 3.63
N ASP A 217 13.49 8.12 3.25
CA ASP A 217 14.31 7.28 2.38
C ASP A 217 15.02 6.15 3.15
N PHE A 218 14.99 6.16 4.49
CA PHE A 218 15.64 5.14 5.32
C PHE A 218 14.78 3.88 5.50
N PRO A 219 15.39 2.68 5.50
CA PRO A 219 14.67 1.45 5.78
C PRO A 219 14.25 1.36 7.25
N ASN A 220 13.25 0.53 7.55
CA ASN A 220 12.76 0.37 8.93
C ASN A 220 13.88 -0.14 9.86
N LEU A 221 14.17 0.63 10.92
CA LEU A 221 15.23 0.31 11.89
C LEU A 221 15.12 -1.08 12.53
N LYS A 222 13.92 -1.59 12.78
CA LYS A 222 13.75 -2.93 13.39
C LYS A 222 13.96 -4.07 12.40
N ARG A 223 13.84 -3.81 11.10
CA ARG A 223 14.03 -4.81 10.04
C ARG A 223 15.46 -4.84 9.50
N MET A 224 16.21 -3.75 9.66
CA MET A 224 17.61 -3.60 9.24
C MET A 224 18.57 -4.23 10.26
#